data_AF-A0A497M3G7-F1
#
_entry.id   AF-A0A497M3G7-F1
#
_cell.length_a   1.000
_cell.length_b   1.000
_cell.length_c   1.000
_cell.angle_alpha   90.00
_cell.angle_beta   90.00
_cell.angle_gamma   90.00
#
_symmetry.space_group_name_H-M   'P 1'
#
loop_
_entity.id
_entity.type
_entity.pdbx_description
1 polymer ?
#
loop_
_entity_poly.entity_id
_entity_poly.type
_entity_poly.pdbx_seq_one_letter_code
_entity_poly.pdbx_strand_id
1 'polypeptide(L)'
;VGTMPHALIIVFGDQVKAWKAFDEGISSDVPRVALVDTYSDEKMESIMAAETLKERLQAVRLDTPASRRGNFAELIREVRWELDIRGFKHVKIFVSGGLKEENIGELSKAGADAFGVGTSLSNAPTVDFAMDIVEIDSKLCAKRGKLGGRKQVWRCPKCLTDVVLPFDKPQPKCPLCGGKMEPMLKPLIKNGKIVAELPKPKEIREYVLKQIRKLSLEEAS
;
A
#
# COMPACT_ATOMS: atom_id res chain seq x y z
N VAL A 1 11.98 4.26 3.84
CA VAL A 1 11.51 5.49 4.52
C VAL A 1 11.29 5.13 5.98
N GLY A 2 11.65 6.02 6.91
CA GLY A 2 11.46 5.84 8.35
C GLY A 2 11.30 7.19 9.03
N THR A 3 10.69 7.20 10.22
CA THR A 3 10.55 8.39 11.08
C THR A 3 11.16 8.08 12.45
N MET A 4 11.15 9.04 13.38
CA MET A 4 11.61 8.80 14.74
C MET A 4 10.75 7.73 15.46
N PRO A 5 11.36 6.86 16.30
CA PRO A 5 10.65 5.88 17.13
C PRO A 5 10.32 6.44 18.52
N HIS A 6 9.34 5.83 19.22
CA HIS A 6 9.05 6.15 20.63
C HIS A 6 10.30 6.02 21.53
N ALA A 7 11.16 5.04 21.24
CA ALA A 7 12.39 4.81 22.01
C ALA A 7 13.29 6.06 22.07
N LEU A 8 13.33 6.88 21.01
CA LEU A 8 14.10 8.12 21.02
C LEU A 8 13.55 9.10 22.07
N ILE A 9 12.24 9.35 22.03
CA ILE A 9 11.58 10.26 22.98
C ILE A 9 11.72 9.76 24.41
N ILE A 10 11.56 8.45 24.62
CA ILE A 10 11.70 7.81 25.94
C ILE A 10 13.11 7.97 26.50
N VAL A 11 14.16 7.76 25.69
CA VAL A 11 15.56 7.89 26.15
C VAL A 11 15.90 9.34 26.51
N PHE A 12 15.36 10.31 25.77
CA PHE A 12 15.53 11.73 26.10
C PHE A 12 14.67 12.18 27.29
N GLY A 13 13.61 11.42 27.63
CA GLY A 13 12.65 11.72 28.69
C GLY A 13 11.83 12.99 28.45
N ASP A 14 11.90 13.56 27.23
CA ASP A 14 11.31 14.84 26.87
C ASP A 14 11.14 14.90 25.34
N GLN A 15 9.90 15.06 24.88
CA GLN A 15 9.57 15.07 23.46
C GLN A 15 10.20 16.25 22.71
N VAL A 16 10.28 17.44 23.30
CA VAL A 16 10.86 18.64 22.67
C VAL A 16 12.36 18.46 22.46
N LYS A 17 13.08 17.93 23.46
CA LYS A 17 14.51 17.62 23.33
C LYS A 17 14.76 16.55 22.27
N ALA A 18 13.93 15.52 22.22
CA ALA A 18 14.05 14.45 21.22
C ALA A 18 13.82 14.97 19.80
N TRP A 19 12.79 15.80 19.57
CA TRP A 19 12.50 16.39 18.27
C TRP A 19 13.63 17.31 17.80
N LYS A 20 14.18 18.15 18.68
CA LYS A 20 15.34 18.99 18.37
C LYS A 20 16.58 18.17 18.06
N ALA A 21 16.87 17.16 18.87
CA ALA A 21 18.00 16.27 18.64
C ALA A 21 17.89 15.52 17.30
N PHE A 22 16.68 15.08 16.91
CA PHE A 22 16.45 14.49 15.59
C PHE A 22 16.67 15.51 14.47
N ASP A 23 16.18 16.74 14.64
CA ASP A 23 16.34 17.80 13.66
C ASP A 23 17.80 18.23 13.46
N GLU A 24 18.61 18.20 14.51
CA GLU A 24 20.04 18.53 14.47
C GLU A 24 20.90 17.37 13.97
N GLY A 25 20.59 16.14 14.41
CA GLY A 25 21.43 14.97 14.16
C GLY A 25 21.22 14.28 12.82
N ILE A 26 20.10 14.51 12.15
CA ILE A 26 19.75 13.86 10.87
C ILE A 26 19.98 14.81 9.70
N SER A 27 20.41 14.29 8.55
CA SER A 27 20.59 15.08 7.32
C SER A 27 19.31 15.79 6.88
N SER A 28 19.41 17.01 6.34
CA SER A 28 18.28 17.89 6.02
C SER A 28 17.39 17.40 4.86
N ASP A 29 17.87 16.44 4.07
CA ASP A 29 17.11 15.76 3.01
C ASP A 29 16.06 14.77 3.57
N VAL A 30 16.17 14.38 4.84
CA VAL A 30 15.20 13.53 5.51
C VAL A 30 14.04 14.36 6.06
N PRO A 31 12.78 14.06 5.73
CA PRO A 31 11.64 14.77 6.31
C PRO A 31 11.58 14.61 7.84
N ARG A 32 11.36 15.71 8.56
CA ARG A 32 11.04 15.73 10.00
C ARG A 32 9.57 15.40 10.16
N VAL A 33 9.35 14.18 10.63
CA VAL A 33 8.05 13.68 11.02
C VAL A 33 8.09 13.42 12.53
N ALA A 34 7.44 14.29 13.31
CA ALA A 34 7.43 14.20 14.77
C ALA A 34 6.46 13.12 15.23
N LEU A 35 6.89 12.22 16.13
CA LEU A 35 6.00 11.29 16.80
C LEU A 35 5.36 12.00 17.99
N VAL A 36 4.02 11.97 18.08
CA VAL A 36 3.23 12.89 18.95
C VAL A 36 2.30 12.16 19.92
N ASP A 37 2.55 10.90 20.23
CA ASP A 37 1.69 10.06 21.07
C ASP A 37 2.50 9.30 22.12
N THR A 38 3.61 9.87 22.60
CA THR A 38 4.51 9.15 23.53
C THR A 38 4.10 9.32 24.99
N TYR A 39 3.90 10.56 25.46
CA TYR A 39 3.63 10.83 26.88
C TYR A 39 2.35 11.61 27.12
N SER A 40 2.00 12.51 26.21
CA SER A 40 0.83 13.37 26.30
C SER A 40 -0.15 13.09 25.17
N ASP A 41 -1.31 13.73 25.26
CA ASP A 41 -2.35 13.70 24.25
C ASP A 41 -1.83 14.23 22.89
N GLU A 42 -2.24 13.59 21.80
CA GLU A 42 -1.78 13.85 20.44
C GLU A 42 -2.01 15.27 20.00
N LYS A 43 -3.10 15.89 20.45
CA LYS A 43 -3.37 17.29 20.20
C LYS A 43 -2.27 18.18 20.77
N MET A 44 -1.92 17.95 22.03
CA MET A 44 -0.95 18.77 22.75
C MET A 44 0.46 18.56 22.19
N GLU A 45 0.87 17.31 21.96
CA GLU A 45 2.19 17.03 21.37
C GLU A 45 2.29 17.53 19.93
N SER A 46 1.21 17.51 19.14
CA SER A 46 1.20 18.09 17.80
C SER A 46 1.44 19.60 17.80
N ILE A 47 0.78 20.32 18.72
CA ILE A 47 1.00 21.77 18.90
C ILE A 47 2.45 22.03 19.33
N MET A 48 2.95 21.30 20.33
CA MET A 48 4.32 21.46 20.83
C MET A 48 5.36 21.18 19.72
N ALA A 49 5.16 20.14 18.92
CA ALA A 49 6.05 19.79 17.81
C ALA A 49 6.07 20.89 16.75
N ALA A 50 4.89 21.42 16.39
CA ALA A 50 4.74 22.49 15.41
C ALA A 50 5.40 23.80 15.88
N GLU A 51 5.21 24.18 17.15
CA GLU A 51 5.87 25.36 17.73
C GLU A 51 7.39 25.20 17.86
N THR A 52 7.86 23.98 18.11
CA THR A 52 9.28 23.65 18.26
C THR A 52 10.03 23.70 16.93
N LEU A 53 9.50 23.03 15.91
CA LEU A 53 10.18 22.81 14.62
C LEU A 53 9.72 23.78 13.52
N LYS A 54 8.54 24.40 13.68
CA LYS A 54 8.00 25.43 12.77
C LYS A 54 7.98 24.97 11.30
N GLU A 55 8.56 25.75 10.40
CA GLU A 55 8.67 25.44 8.97
C GLU A 55 9.49 24.17 8.68
N ARG A 56 10.32 23.73 9.62
CA ARG A 56 11.10 22.50 9.47
C ARG A 56 10.26 21.26 9.70
N LEU A 57 9.08 21.37 10.33
CA LEU A 57 8.19 20.23 10.54
C LEU A 57 7.39 19.95 9.27
N GLN A 58 7.62 18.79 8.65
CA GLN A 58 6.83 18.37 7.50
C GLN A 58 5.55 17.64 7.92
N ALA A 59 5.58 16.86 9.00
CA ALA A 59 4.42 16.10 9.45
C ALA A 59 4.44 15.75 10.94
N VAL A 60 3.28 15.44 11.50
CA VAL A 60 3.13 14.71 12.77
C VAL A 60 2.71 13.27 12.47
N ARG A 61 3.21 12.31 13.26
CA ARG A 61 2.85 10.89 13.18
C ARG A 61 2.06 10.49 14.42
N LEU A 62 0.84 10.01 14.19
CA LEU A 62 0.00 9.42 15.22
C LEU A 62 0.07 7.89 15.11
N ASP A 63 0.64 7.24 16.13
CA ASP A 63 0.69 5.78 16.26
C ASP A 63 -0.22 5.29 17.41
N THR A 64 -1.29 6.07 17.67
CA THR A 64 -2.10 6.03 18.89
C THR A 64 -2.42 4.60 19.33
N PRO A 65 -2.04 4.19 20.56
CA PRO A 65 -2.32 2.86 21.08
C PRO A 65 -3.81 2.49 21.02
N ALA A 66 -4.12 1.23 20.79
CA ALA A 66 -5.50 0.75 20.68
C ALA A 66 -6.37 1.11 21.92
N SER A 67 -5.77 1.15 23.11
CA SER A 67 -6.44 1.54 24.37
C SER A 67 -6.68 3.04 24.54
N ARG A 68 -6.20 3.86 23.60
CA ARG A 68 -6.41 5.33 23.52
C ARG A 68 -7.14 5.73 22.25
N ARG A 69 -7.24 4.83 21.29
CA ARG A 69 -7.87 5.03 20.00
C ARG A 69 -9.39 4.86 20.09
N GLY A 70 -10.06 5.78 20.79
CA GLY A 70 -11.52 5.82 20.90
C GLY A 70 -12.18 6.05 19.53
N ASN A 71 -12.11 7.27 19.02
CA ASN A 71 -12.47 7.59 17.64
C ASN A 71 -11.27 8.24 16.93
N PHE A 72 -10.59 7.46 16.08
CA PHE A 72 -9.35 7.93 15.47
C PHE A 72 -9.58 8.99 14.40
N ALA A 73 -10.71 8.94 13.70
CA ALA A 73 -11.07 9.96 12.71
C ALA A 73 -11.33 11.31 13.38
N GLU A 74 -12.04 11.34 14.51
CA GLU A 74 -12.23 12.57 15.29
C GLU A 74 -10.90 13.10 15.86
N LEU A 75 -10.02 12.24 16.35
CA LEU A 75 -8.69 12.65 16.81
C LEU A 75 -7.86 13.32 15.70
N ILE A 76 -7.91 12.77 14.48
CA ILE A 76 -7.24 13.37 13.31
C ILE A 76 -7.84 14.75 12.99
N ARG A 77 -9.17 14.88 13.04
CA ARG A 77 -9.84 16.18 12.81
C ARG A 77 -9.47 17.20 13.88
N GLU A 78 -9.39 16.77 15.14
CA GLU A 78 -8.96 17.61 16.27
C GLU A 78 -7.52 18.10 16.09
N VAL A 79 -6.58 17.20 15.80
CA VAL A 79 -5.18 17.58 15.52
C VAL A 79 -5.09 18.52 14.32
N ARG A 80 -5.81 18.21 13.22
CA ARG A 80 -5.84 19.06 12.03
C ARG A 80 -6.33 20.46 12.35
N TRP A 81 -7.44 20.56 13.07
CA TRP A 81 -8.03 21.83 13.48
C TRP A 81 -7.04 22.65 14.31
N GLU A 82 -6.45 22.06 15.35
CA GLU A 82 -5.55 22.78 16.26
C GLU A 82 -4.27 23.27 15.60
N LEU A 83 -3.72 22.50 14.64
CA LEU A 83 -2.61 22.93 13.80
C LEU A 83 -3.03 24.10 12.88
N ASP A 84 -4.20 24.00 12.24
CA ASP A 84 -4.66 24.98 11.25
C ASP A 84 -4.97 26.34 11.87
N ILE A 85 -5.66 26.39 13.01
CA ILE A 85 -6.01 27.65 13.68
C ILE A 85 -4.77 28.39 14.21
N ARG A 86 -3.64 27.67 14.37
CA ARG A 86 -2.34 28.22 14.76
C ARG A 86 -1.40 28.52 13.58
N GLY A 87 -1.88 28.33 12.35
CA GLY A 87 -1.14 28.66 11.14
C GLY A 87 -0.28 27.53 10.56
N PHE A 88 -0.27 26.33 11.17
CA PHE A 88 0.55 25.19 10.75
C PHE A 88 -0.13 24.31 9.68
N LYS A 89 -0.74 24.94 8.68
CA LYS A 89 -1.48 24.25 7.59
C LYS A 89 -0.58 23.40 6.69
N HIS A 90 0.73 23.68 6.68
CA HIS A 90 1.72 22.92 5.92
C HIS A 90 2.05 21.56 6.56
N VAL A 91 1.88 21.44 7.87
CA VAL A 91 2.22 20.22 8.63
C VAL A 91 1.24 19.13 8.25
N LYS A 92 1.74 18.04 7.67
CA LYS A 92 0.94 16.88 7.25
C LYS A 92 0.61 15.95 8.41
N ILE A 93 -0.43 15.13 8.28
CA ILE A 93 -0.79 14.11 9.27
C ILE A 93 -0.46 12.73 8.72
N PHE A 94 0.50 12.06 9.34
CA PHE A 94 0.86 10.67 9.09
C PHE A 94 0.19 9.79 10.15
N VAL A 95 -0.45 8.70 9.75
CA VAL A 95 -1.05 7.74 10.70
C VAL A 95 -0.43 6.35 10.55
N SER A 96 -0.25 5.65 11.67
CA SER A 96 0.22 4.26 11.69
C SER A 96 -0.48 3.43 12.78
N GLY A 97 -0.21 2.12 12.74
CA GLY A 97 -0.76 1.15 13.69
C GLY A 97 -2.21 0.78 13.38
N GLY A 98 -2.54 -0.52 13.36
CA GLY A 98 -3.93 -0.99 13.23
C GLY A 98 -4.69 -0.55 11.96
N LEU A 99 -3.97 -0.15 10.89
CA LEU A 99 -4.58 0.26 9.62
C LEU A 99 -5.03 -0.95 8.81
N LYS A 100 -6.23 -0.87 8.25
CA LYS A 100 -6.84 -1.88 7.38
C LYS A 100 -7.51 -1.19 6.19
N GLU A 101 -7.87 -1.95 5.16
CA GLU A 101 -8.52 -1.41 3.96
C GLU A 101 -9.80 -0.63 4.31
N GLU A 102 -10.56 -1.13 5.28
CA GLU A 102 -11.87 -0.57 5.63
C GLU A 102 -11.76 0.80 6.33
N ASN A 103 -10.67 1.09 7.03
CA ASN A 103 -10.52 2.34 7.79
C ASN A 103 -9.68 3.41 7.07
N ILE A 104 -8.81 3.04 6.13
CA ILE A 104 -7.95 4.01 5.42
C ILE A 104 -8.78 5.10 4.72
N GLY A 105 -9.91 4.73 4.10
CA GLY A 105 -10.78 5.68 3.42
C GLY A 105 -11.41 6.72 4.36
N GLU A 106 -11.84 6.30 5.55
CA GLU A 106 -12.37 7.20 6.58
C GLU A 106 -11.28 8.13 7.13
N LEU A 107 -10.11 7.58 7.48
CA LEU A 107 -9.00 8.34 8.03
C LEU A 107 -8.43 9.36 7.02
N SER A 108 -8.41 9.01 5.73
CA SER A 108 -8.05 9.95 4.67
C SER A 108 -9.02 11.13 4.59
N LYS A 109 -10.34 10.86 4.63
CA LYS A 109 -11.37 11.92 4.67
C LYS A 109 -11.31 12.76 5.95
N ALA A 110 -10.81 12.19 7.05
CA ALA A 110 -10.63 12.91 8.31
C ALA A 110 -9.44 13.88 8.28
N GLY A 111 -8.49 13.70 7.36
CA GLY A 111 -7.34 14.59 7.19
C GLY A 111 -5.97 13.91 7.23
N ALA A 112 -5.90 12.57 7.25
CA ALA A 112 -4.63 11.86 7.11
C ALA A 112 -4.06 11.98 5.69
N ASP A 113 -2.82 12.44 5.59
CA ASP A 113 -2.08 12.62 4.34
C ASP A 113 -1.22 11.40 3.97
N ALA A 114 -0.81 10.59 4.96
CA ALA A 114 0.08 9.45 4.76
C ALA A 114 -0.21 8.29 5.73
N PHE A 115 0.08 7.07 5.29
CA PHE A 115 -0.29 5.83 5.99
C PHE A 115 0.91 4.90 6.15
N GLY A 116 1.18 4.47 7.39
CA GLY A 116 2.15 3.44 7.75
C GLY A 116 1.46 2.09 7.91
N VAL A 117 1.30 1.36 6.81
CA VAL A 117 0.63 0.05 6.81
C VAL A 117 1.64 -1.07 7.04
N GLY A 118 1.50 -1.78 8.15
CA GLY A 118 2.35 -2.91 8.54
C GLY A 118 1.64 -4.25 8.40
N THR A 119 1.13 -4.77 9.51
CA THR A 119 0.63 -6.14 9.66
C THR A 119 -0.41 -6.55 8.62
N SER A 120 -1.36 -5.68 8.25
CA SER A 120 -2.40 -6.00 7.27
C SER A 120 -1.86 -6.31 5.88
N LEU A 121 -0.68 -5.79 5.53
CA LEU A 121 -0.01 -6.09 4.26
C LEU A 121 1.02 -7.22 4.43
N SER A 122 1.87 -7.15 5.46
CA SER A 122 2.97 -8.11 5.64
C SER A 122 2.49 -9.50 6.07
N ASN A 123 1.31 -9.58 6.70
CA ASN A 123 0.67 -10.83 7.11
C ASN A 123 -0.61 -11.10 6.29
N ALA A 124 -0.65 -10.61 5.05
CA ALA A 124 -1.75 -10.89 4.13
C ALA A 124 -1.87 -12.42 3.91
N PRO A 125 -3.10 -12.96 3.81
CA PRO A 125 -3.29 -14.38 3.49
C PRO A 125 -2.55 -14.75 2.19
N THR A 126 -1.92 -15.92 2.19
CA THR A 126 -1.28 -16.44 0.99
C THR A 126 -2.31 -16.85 -0.05
N VAL A 127 -2.04 -16.58 -1.32
CA VAL A 127 -2.81 -17.18 -2.42
C VAL A 127 -2.43 -18.66 -2.52
N ASP A 128 -3.41 -19.54 -2.33
CA ASP A 128 -3.22 -20.99 -2.34
C ASP A 128 -3.01 -21.53 -3.77
N PHE A 129 -1.77 -21.44 -4.26
CA PHE A 129 -1.38 -21.96 -5.56
C PHE A 129 -1.09 -23.46 -5.51
N ALA A 130 -1.66 -24.19 -6.46
CA ALA A 130 -1.35 -25.60 -6.70
C ALA A 130 -0.68 -25.80 -8.06
N MET A 131 0.20 -26.80 -8.15
CA MET A 131 0.82 -27.23 -9.40
C MET A 131 0.34 -28.65 -9.72
N ASP A 132 -0.34 -28.80 -10.86
CA ASP A 132 -0.94 -30.05 -11.29
C ASP A 132 -0.53 -30.35 -12.75
N ILE A 133 -0.29 -31.62 -13.07
CA ILE A 133 -0.08 -32.06 -14.46
C ILE A 133 -1.41 -31.92 -15.23
N VAL A 134 -1.35 -31.24 -16.37
CA VAL A 134 -2.51 -31.03 -17.25
C VAL A 134 -2.37 -31.72 -18.63
N GLU A 135 -1.18 -32.22 -18.97
CA GLU A 135 -0.92 -32.87 -20.26
C GLU A 135 0.32 -33.77 -20.13
N ILE A 136 0.26 -34.99 -20.69
CA ILE A 136 1.38 -35.95 -20.74
C ILE A 136 1.50 -36.45 -22.17
N ASP A 137 2.68 -36.31 -22.78
CA ASP A 137 2.94 -36.74 -24.17
C ASP A 137 1.83 -36.30 -25.16
N SER A 138 1.43 -35.02 -25.05
CA SER A 138 0.33 -34.41 -25.82
C SER A 138 -1.07 -35.00 -25.57
N LYS A 139 -1.22 -35.92 -24.61
CA LYS A 139 -2.52 -36.44 -24.17
C LYS A 139 -3.06 -35.56 -23.06
N LEU A 140 -4.27 -35.05 -23.25
CA LEU A 140 -4.97 -34.21 -22.27
C LEU A 140 -5.32 -35.05 -21.03
N CYS A 141 -4.89 -34.61 -19.85
CA CYS A 141 -5.16 -35.32 -18.59
C CYS A 141 -5.24 -34.35 -17.41
N ALA A 142 -5.92 -34.70 -16.32
CA ALA A 142 -5.85 -33.98 -15.05
C ALA A 142 -6.47 -34.83 -13.94
N LYS A 143 -6.15 -34.54 -12.67
CA LYS A 143 -6.87 -35.12 -11.53
C LYS A 143 -8.27 -34.52 -11.39
N ARG A 144 -9.16 -35.18 -10.65
CA ARG A 144 -10.50 -34.67 -10.31
C ARG A 144 -10.40 -33.26 -9.70
N GLY A 145 -11.25 -32.35 -10.19
CA GLY A 145 -11.28 -30.94 -9.78
C GLY A 145 -10.27 -30.04 -10.50
N LYS A 146 -9.52 -30.54 -11.49
CA LYS A 146 -8.58 -29.75 -12.30
C LYS A 146 -8.91 -29.86 -13.79
N LEU A 147 -8.65 -28.79 -14.53
CA LEU A 147 -8.90 -28.71 -15.97
C LEU A 147 -7.66 -29.20 -16.74
N GLY A 148 -7.81 -30.24 -17.55
CA GLY A 148 -6.74 -30.77 -18.41
C GLY A 148 -6.40 -29.87 -19.61
N GLY A 149 -5.34 -30.22 -20.30
CA GLY A 149 -4.79 -29.56 -21.49
C GLY A 149 -3.99 -28.29 -21.21
N ARG A 150 -3.04 -27.98 -22.10
CA ARG A 150 -2.40 -26.66 -22.15
C ARG A 150 -3.42 -25.57 -22.53
N LYS A 151 -3.30 -24.39 -21.90
CA LYS A 151 -4.25 -23.28 -22.04
C LYS A 151 -3.51 -21.97 -22.22
N GLN A 152 -4.17 -20.99 -22.83
CA GLN A 152 -3.75 -19.60 -22.87
C GLN A 152 -4.79 -18.74 -22.14
N VAL A 153 -4.32 -17.74 -21.40
CA VAL A 153 -5.16 -16.71 -20.80
C VAL A 153 -5.06 -15.47 -21.67
N TRP A 154 -6.19 -15.04 -22.22
CA TRP A 154 -6.30 -13.83 -23.03
C TRP A 154 -6.93 -12.74 -22.17
N ARG A 155 -6.30 -11.56 -22.07
CA ARG A 155 -6.84 -10.42 -21.32
C ARG A 155 -7.17 -9.26 -22.23
N CYS A 156 -8.33 -8.65 -22.06
CA CYS A 156 -8.62 -7.37 -22.70
C CYS A 156 -7.88 -6.23 -21.97
N PRO A 157 -6.99 -5.45 -22.62
CA PRO A 157 -6.27 -4.37 -21.95
C PRO A 157 -7.16 -3.20 -21.54
N LYS A 158 -8.36 -3.08 -22.13
CA LYS A 158 -9.35 -2.05 -21.79
C LYS A 158 -10.24 -2.45 -20.61
N CYS A 159 -10.86 -3.63 -20.70
CA CYS A 159 -11.86 -4.09 -19.73
C CYS A 159 -11.29 -4.96 -18.61
N LEU A 160 -10.03 -5.41 -18.74
CA LEU A 160 -9.40 -6.41 -17.86
C LEU A 160 -10.12 -7.76 -17.78
N THR A 161 -11.10 -8.01 -18.65
CA THR A 161 -11.77 -9.30 -18.82
C THR A 161 -10.79 -10.37 -19.32
N ASP A 162 -10.80 -11.51 -18.66
CA ASP A 162 -10.02 -12.68 -19.03
C ASP A 162 -10.88 -13.73 -19.75
N VAL A 163 -10.29 -14.38 -20.76
CA VAL A 163 -10.86 -15.54 -21.45
C VAL A 163 -9.78 -16.61 -21.50
N VAL A 164 -10.10 -17.81 -21.00
CA VAL A 164 -9.20 -18.97 -21.05
C VAL A 164 -9.63 -19.87 -22.19
N LEU A 165 -8.70 -20.19 -23.10
CA LEU A 165 -8.92 -21.12 -24.20
C LEU A 165 -7.83 -22.20 -24.22
N PRO A 166 -8.07 -23.37 -24.82
CA PRO A 166 -7.00 -24.28 -25.20
C PRO A 166 -5.88 -23.55 -25.95
N PHE A 167 -4.63 -23.92 -25.70
CA PHE A 167 -3.46 -23.13 -26.14
C PHE A 167 -3.42 -22.87 -27.65
N ASP A 168 -3.86 -23.83 -28.45
CA ASP A 168 -3.82 -23.76 -29.92
C ASP A 168 -5.04 -23.06 -30.55
N LYS A 169 -5.97 -22.53 -29.73
CA LYS A 169 -7.12 -21.78 -30.25
C LYS A 169 -6.70 -20.37 -30.68
N PRO A 170 -7.34 -19.82 -31.73
CA PRO A 170 -7.05 -18.47 -32.19
C PRO A 170 -7.41 -17.44 -31.13
N GLN A 171 -6.75 -16.28 -31.22
CA GLN A 171 -7.02 -15.13 -30.36
C GLN A 171 -8.51 -14.75 -30.40
N PRO A 172 -9.20 -14.69 -29.23
CA PRO A 172 -10.58 -14.23 -29.17
C PRO A 172 -10.68 -12.69 -29.21
N LYS A 173 -11.89 -12.21 -29.52
CA LYS A 173 -12.30 -10.82 -29.23
C LYS A 173 -12.83 -10.75 -27.79
N CYS A 174 -12.68 -9.59 -27.16
CA CYS A 174 -13.21 -9.35 -25.82
C CYS A 174 -14.74 -9.54 -25.82
N PRO A 175 -15.30 -10.37 -24.93
CA PRO A 175 -16.75 -10.62 -24.91
C PRO A 175 -17.55 -9.40 -24.41
N LEU A 176 -16.93 -8.48 -23.66
CA LEU A 176 -17.62 -7.28 -23.16
C LEU A 176 -17.62 -6.12 -24.16
N CYS A 177 -16.49 -5.84 -24.80
CA CYS A 177 -16.34 -4.64 -25.64
C CYS A 177 -15.99 -4.92 -27.11
N GLY A 178 -15.84 -6.19 -27.51
CA GLY A 178 -15.40 -6.58 -28.85
C GLY A 178 -13.93 -6.27 -29.17
N GLY A 179 -13.19 -5.65 -28.24
CA GLY A 179 -11.80 -5.22 -28.44
C GLY A 179 -10.80 -6.37 -28.57
N LYS A 180 -9.60 -6.04 -29.07
CA LYS A 180 -8.48 -6.99 -29.18
C LYS A 180 -8.04 -7.47 -27.79
N MET A 181 -7.82 -8.77 -27.63
CA MET A 181 -7.26 -9.37 -26.41
C MET A 181 -5.75 -9.63 -26.54
N GLU A 182 -5.03 -9.66 -25.43
CA GLU A 182 -3.58 -9.92 -25.40
C GLU A 182 -3.27 -11.24 -24.67
N PRO A 183 -2.28 -12.03 -25.12
CA PRO A 183 -1.90 -13.25 -24.43
C PRO A 183 -1.12 -12.92 -23.15
N MET A 184 -1.54 -13.49 -22.02
CA MET A 184 -0.95 -13.24 -20.71
C MET A 184 0.14 -14.24 -20.35
N LEU A 185 0.03 -15.50 -20.80
CA LEU A 185 1.09 -16.50 -20.61
C LEU A 185 2.12 -16.34 -21.72
N LYS A 186 3.31 -15.86 -21.35
CA LYS A 186 4.46 -15.65 -22.23
C LYS A 186 5.64 -16.53 -21.76
N PRO A 187 6.43 -17.12 -22.66
CA PRO A 187 7.59 -17.91 -22.27
C PRO A 187 8.62 -17.04 -21.54
N LEU A 188 8.90 -17.37 -20.27
CA LEU A 188 9.99 -16.74 -19.51
C LEU A 188 11.28 -17.56 -19.56
N ILE A 189 11.14 -18.88 -19.64
CA ILE A 189 12.26 -19.83 -19.73
C ILE A 189 12.00 -20.77 -20.92
N LYS A 190 13.02 -21.00 -21.76
CA LYS A 190 13.02 -22.04 -22.80
C LYS A 190 14.32 -22.84 -22.70
N ASN A 191 14.22 -24.17 -22.66
CA ASN A 191 15.39 -25.07 -22.58
C ASN A 191 16.38 -24.69 -21.47
N GLY A 192 15.87 -24.35 -20.28
CA GLY A 192 16.68 -23.95 -19.12
C GLY A 192 17.27 -22.54 -19.19
N LYS A 193 17.04 -21.77 -20.26
CA LYS A 193 17.53 -20.39 -20.41
C LYS A 193 16.40 -19.39 -20.22
N ILE A 194 16.65 -18.32 -19.47
CA ILE A 194 15.75 -17.17 -19.39
C ILE A 194 15.73 -16.52 -20.78
N VAL A 195 14.54 -16.36 -21.37
CA VAL A 195 14.34 -15.81 -22.72
C VAL A 195 13.51 -14.52 -22.73
N ALA A 196 13.19 -14.00 -21.55
CA ALA A 196 12.45 -12.75 -21.38
C ALA A 196 13.30 -11.77 -20.56
N GLU A 197 13.20 -10.49 -20.90
CA GLU A 197 13.71 -9.42 -20.06
C GLU A 197 12.74 -9.21 -18.89
N LEU A 198 13.25 -9.27 -17.66
CA LEU A 198 12.43 -9.12 -16.46
C LEU A 198 12.38 -7.65 -16.05
N PRO A 199 11.17 -7.06 -15.89
CA PRO A 199 11.03 -5.66 -15.54
C PRO A 199 11.54 -5.36 -14.13
N LYS A 200 11.97 -4.12 -13.90
CA LYS A 200 12.38 -3.65 -12.58
C LYS A 200 11.16 -3.49 -11.66
N PRO A 201 11.32 -3.57 -10.32
CA PRO A 201 10.21 -3.42 -9.37
C PRO A 201 9.36 -2.15 -9.58
N LYS A 202 9.98 -1.03 -9.97
CA LYS A 202 9.27 0.23 -10.26
C LYS A 202 8.31 0.09 -11.45
N GLU A 203 8.72 -0.58 -12.52
CA GLU A 203 7.91 -0.79 -13.73
C GLU A 203 6.75 -1.74 -13.43
N ILE A 204 6.99 -2.79 -12.62
CA ILE A 204 5.95 -3.70 -12.15
C ILE A 204 4.91 -2.93 -11.34
N ARG A 205 5.34 -2.08 -10.40
CA ARG A 205 4.44 -1.24 -9.61
C ARG A 205 3.60 -0.31 -10.49
N GLU A 206 4.22 0.35 -11.47
CA GLU A 206 3.51 1.24 -12.40
C GLU A 206 2.48 0.48 -13.25
N TYR A 207 2.81 -0.75 -13.67
CA TYR A 207 1.88 -1.62 -14.38
C TYR A 207 0.66 -1.96 -13.52
N VAL A 208 0.86 -2.36 -12.26
CA VAL A 208 -0.23 -2.64 -11.30
C VAL A 208 -1.10 -1.41 -11.08
N LEU A 209 -0.51 -0.23 -10.85
CA LEU A 209 -1.26 1.01 -10.65
C LEU A 209 -2.09 1.41 -11.89
N LYS A 210 -1.57 1.19 -13.10
CA LYS A 210 -2.31 1.41 -14.35
C LYS A 210 -3.52 0.48 -14.49
N GLN A 211 -3.46 -0.72 -13.92
CA GLN A 211 -4.56 -1.68 -13.94
C GLN A 211 -5.60 -1.39 -12.87
N ILE A 212 -5.19 -1.14 -11.63
CA ILE A 212 -6.11 -0.83 -10.51
C ILE A 212 -7.02 0.34 -10.84
N ARG A 213 -6.51 1.37 -11.54
CA ARG A 213 -7.32 2.53 -11.99
C ARG A 213 -8.48 2.19 -12.93
N LYS A 214 -8.49 0.99 -13.52
CA LYS A 214 -9.54 0.51 -14.41
C LYS A 214 -10.56 -0.38 -13.71
N LEU A 215 -10.28 -0.77 -12.46
CA LEU A 215 -11.17 -1.55 -11.63
C LEU A 215 -12.05 -0.56 -10.84
N SER A 216 -13.36 -0.76 -10.86
CA SER A 216 -14.25 -0.15 -9.86
C SER A 216 -14.13 -0.97 -8.57
N LEU A 217 -13.93 -0.31 -7.43
CA LEU A 217 -13.87 -0.96 -6.11
C LEU A 217 -15.26 -1.35 -5.56
N GLU A 218 -16.31 -1.28 -6.40
CA GLU A 218 -17.71 -1.47 -5.99
C GLU A 218 -18.11 -2.93 -5.77
N GLU A 219 -17.21 -3.91 -5.98
CA GLU A 219 -17.52 -5.33 -5.86
C GLU A 219 -16.80 -6.05 -4.69
N ALA A 220 -16.14 -5.31 -3.80
CA ALA A 220 -15.55 -5.86 -2.57
C ALA A 220 -16.40 -5.48 -1.36
N SER A 221 -17.56 -6.12 -1.19
CA SER A 221 -18.43 -6.02 -0.01
C SER A 221 -19.13 -7.34 0.23
#